data_AF-A0A645AU84-F1
#
_entry.id   AF-A0A645AU84-F1
#
_cell.length_a   1.000
_cell.length_b   1.000
_cell.length_c   1.000
_cell.angle_alpha   90.00
_cell.angle_beta   90.00
_cell.angle_gamma   90.00
#
_symmetry.space_group_name_H-M   'P 1'
#
loop_
_entity.id
_entity.type
_entity.pdbx_description
1 polymer ?
#
loop_
_entity_poly.entity_id
_entity_poly.type
_entity_poly.pdbx_seq_one_letter_code
_entity_poly.pdbx_strand_id
1 'polypeptide(L)'
;MARPRPPPAALLELHTLQALDATLAGASLRDVAEGLFGVDAAAGWYSDGGLRSKVRRLVRRGDALMRGGYRRLAQLPPLEKGRFEESAKRP
;
A
#
# COMPACT_ATOMS: atom_id res chain seq x y z
N MET A 1 -28.28 13.47 5.43
CA MET A 1 -27.22 14.39 4.95
C MET A 1 -26.18 13.58 4.20
N ALA A 2 -25.76 13.99 3.01
CA ALA A 2 -24.70 13.29 2.25
C ALA A 2 -23.32 13.58 2.86
N ARG A 3 -22.48 12.56 3.01
CA ARG A 3 -21.13 12.71 3.55
C ARG A 3 -20.20 13.26 2.46
N PRO A 4 -19.30 14.21 2.76
CA PRO A 4 -18.39 14.76 1.76
C PRO A 4 -17.50 13.67 1.18
N ARG A 5 -17.23 13.74 -0.12
CA ARG A 5 -16.32 12.82 -0.80
C ARG A 5 -14.92 12.94 -0.20
N PRO A 6 -14.26 11.84 0.17
CA PRO A 6 -12.89 11.89 0.67
C PRO A 6 -11.94 12.46 -0.40
N PRO A 7 -10.92 13.24 -0.01
CA PRO A 7 -9.93 13.75 -0.94
C PRO A 7 -9.13 12.59 -1.56
N PRO A 8 -8.57 12.76 -2.77
CA PRO A 8 -7.81 11.71 -3.45
C PRO A 8 -6.66 11.13 -2.61
N ALA A 9 -6.01 11.95 -1.78
CA ALA A 9 -4.95 11.51 -0.87
C ALA A 9 -5.45 10.52 0.18
N ALA A 10 -6.63 10.76 0.78
CA ALA A 10 -7.22 9.86 1.76
C ALA A 10 -7.63 8.51 1.12
N LEU A 11 -8.16 8.53 -0.11
CA LEU A 11 -8.46 7.30 -0.86
C LEU A 11 -7.18 6.52 -1.19
N LEU A 12 -6.09 7.19 -1.53
CA LEU A 12 -4.80 6.54 -1.75
C LEU A 12 -4.30 5.86 -0.47
N GLU A 13 -4.38 6.54 0.67
CA GLU A 13 -3.95 6.00 1.98
C GLU A 13 -4.79 4.79 2.37
N LEU A 14 -6.12 4.87 2.25
CA LEU A 14 -7.03 3.75 2.48
C LEU A 14 -6.69 2.54 1.61
N HIS A 15 -6.59 2.72 0.29
CA HIS A 15 -6.26 1.61 -0.61
C HIS A 15 -4.85 1.05 -0.35
N THR A 16 -3.92 1.87 0.12
CA THR A 16 -2.58 1.41 0.48
C THR A 16 -2.64 0.47 1.70
N LEU A 17 -3.42 0.83 2.72
CA LEU A 17 -3.60 0.01 3.91
C LEU A 17 -4.35 -1.29 3.58
N GLN A 18 -5.45 -1.22 2.81
CA GLN A 18 -6.18 -2.41 2.39
C GLN A 18 -5.32 -3.35 1.52
N ALA A 19 -4.49 -2.81 0.63
CA ALA A 19 -3.55 -3.61 -0.16
C ALA A 19 -2.48 -4.27 0.72
N LEU A 20 -1.98 -3.58 1.75
CA LEU A 20 -1.05 -4.14 2.73
C LEU A 20 -1.71 -5.29 3.48
N ASP A 21 -2.90 -5.06 4.06
CA ASP A 21 -3.62 -6.06 4.85
C ASP A 21 -3.88 -7.34 4.03
N ALA A 22 -4.36 -7.18 2.79
CA ALA A 22 -4.60 -8.29 1.88
C ALA A 22 -3.29 -9.04 1.53
N THR A 23 -2.20 -8.32 1.28
CA THR A 23 -0.90 -8.94 0.98
C THR A 23 -0.37 -9.71 2.18
N LEU A 24 -0.50 -9.17 3.40
CA LEU A 24 -0.13 -9.85 4.64
C LEU A 24 -1.00 -11.09 4.92
N ALA A 25 -2.26 -11.08 4.46
CA ALA A 25 -3.14 -12.24 4.47
C ALA A 25 -2.83 -13.27 3.36
N GLY A 26 -1.79 -13.04 2.55
CA GLY A 26 -1.35 -13.96 1.49
C GLY A 26 -2.07 -13.79 0.15
N ALA A 27 -2.88 -12.74 -0.02
CA ALA A 27 -3.57 -12.46 -1.27
C ALA A 27 -2.58 -12.16 -2.41
N SER A 28 -2.88 -12.63 -3.62
CA SER A 28 -2.11 -12.26 -4.80
C SER A 28 -2.40 -10.83 -5.22
N LEU A 29 -1.52 -10.25 -6.06
CA LEU A 29 -1.77 -8.91 -6.62
C LEU A 29 -3.08 -8.84 -7.43
N ARG A 30 -3.53 -9.96 -8.02
CA ARG A 30 -4.79 -10.02 -8.73
C ARG A 30 -5.97 -10.01 -7.76
N ASP A 31 -5.90 -10.76 -6.67
CA ASP A 31 -6.94 -10.78 -5.62
C ASP A 31 -7.08 -9.39 -4.98
N VAL A 32 -5.95 -8.70 -4.75
CA VAL A 32 -5.94 -7.30 -4.29
C VAL A 32 -6.63 -6.38 -5.33
N ALA A 33 -6.41 -6.60 -6.62
CA ALA A 33 -7.06 -5.82 -7.67
C ALA A 33 -8.57 -6.03 -7.69
N GLU A 34 -9.02 -7.28 -7.61
CA GLU A 34 -10.43 -7.66 -7.55
C GLU A 34 -11.11 -7.08 -6.31
N GLY A 35 -10.48 -7.19 -5.14
CA GLY A 35 -11.02 -6.67 -3.89
C GLY A 35 -11.13 -5.13 -3.83
N LEU A 36 -10.17 -4.41 -4.43
CA LEU A 36 -10.14 -2.94 -4.37
C LEU A 36 -10.88 -2.25 -5.52
N PHE A 37 -10.87 -2.85 -6.71
CA PHE A 37 -11.37 -2.20 -7.93
C PHE A 37 -12.50 -2.98 -8.61
N GLY A 38 -12.86 -4.16 -8.08
CA GLY A 38 -13.93 -5.01 -8.60
C GLY A 38 -13.45 -6.00 -9.66
N VAL A 39 -14.23 -7.06 -9.84
CA VAL A 39 -13.96 -8.14 -10.80
C VAL A 39 -13.91 -7.62 -12.24
N ASP A 40 -14.80 -6.71 -12.61
CA ASP A 40 -14.85 -6.15 -13.97
C ASP A 40 -13.58 -5.37 -14.31
N ALA A 41 -13.04 -4.59 -13.37
CA ALA A 41 -11.78 -3.89 -13.58
C ALA A 41 -10.60 -4.86 -13.69
N ALA A 42 -10.63 -5.95 -12.91
CA ALA A 42 -9.60 -6.98 -12.93
C ALA A 42 -9.73 -7.96 -14.11
N ALA A 43 -10.83 -7.97 -14.87
CA ALA A 43 -10.99 -8.81 -16.05
C ALA A 43 -9.88 -8.52 -17.09
N GLY A 44 -9.44 -7.26 -17.18
CA GLY A 44 -8.31 -6.84 -18.01
C GLY A 44 -6.93 -7.10 -17.39
N TRP A 45 -6.80 -7.84 -16.27
CA TRP A 45 -5.56 -7.92 -15.49
C TRP A 45 -4.33 -8.31 -16.31
N TYR A 46 -4.48 -9.16 -17.33
CA TYR A 46 -3.39 -9.61 -18.18
C TYR A 46 -3.12 -8.70 -19.38
N SER A 47 -4.14 -8.01 -19.90
CA SER A 47 -4.09 -7.13 -21.07
C SER A 47 -3.83 -5.65 -20.74
N ASP A 48 -4.20 -5.20 -19.53
CA ASP A 48 -3.98 -3.83 -19.03
C ASP A 48 -2.86 -3.78 -17.98
N GLY A 49 -1.69 -3.25 -18.39
CA GLY A 49 -0.56 -3.02 -17.48
C GLY A 49 -0.80 -1.91 -16.45
N GLY A 50 -1.80 -1.06 -16.66
CA GLY A 50 -2.13 0.09 -15.81
C GLY A 50 -2.61 -0.32 -14.42
N LEU A 51 -3.65 -1.16 -14.35
CA LEU A 51 -4.17 -1.67 -13.08
C LEU A 51 -3.10 -2.47 -12.32
N ARG A 52 -2.37 -3.35 -13.01
CA ARG A 52 -1.29 -4.13 -12.41
C ARG A 52 -0.20 -3.24 -11.80
N SER A 53 0.19 -2.20 -12.52
CA SER A 53 1.16 -1.22 -12.04
C SER A 53 0.63 -0.42 -10.85
N LYS A 54 -0.64 -0.05 -10.86
CA LYS A 54 -1.30 0.65 -9.74
C LYS A 54 -1.29 -0.21 -8.47
N VAL A 55 -1.72 -1.47 -8.56
CA VAL A 55 -1.74 -2.39 -7.42
C VAL A 55 -0.32 -2.65 -6.88
N ARG A 56 0.66 -2.89 -7.76
CA ARG A 56 2.07 -3.01 -7.34
C ARG A 56 2.58 -1.79 -6.57
N ARG A 57 2.17 -0.58 -6.98
CA ARG A 57 2.55 0.65 -6.26
C ARG A 57 1.86 0.75 -4.89
N LEU A 58 0.60 0.33 -4.77
CA LEU A 58 -0.11 0.29 -3.49
C LEU A 58 0.59 -0.68 -2.53
N VAL A 59 0.89 -1.90 -2.96
CA VAL A 59 1.59 -2.90 -2.13
C VAL A 59 2.97 -2.41 -1.69
N ARG A 60 3.79 -1.92 -2.63
CA ARG A 60 5.12 -1.35 -2.29
C ARG A 60 5.05 -0.18 -1.32
N ARG A 61 4.02 0.66 -1.45
CA ARG A 61 3.79 1.78 -0.53
C ARG A 61 3.37 1.26 0.84
N GLY A 62 2.50 0.26 0.92
CA GLY A 62 2.10 -0.41 2.16
C GLY A 62 3.31 -0.98 2.90
N ASP A 63 4.17 -1.70 2.19
CA ASP A 63 5.43 -2.21 2.73
C ASP A 63 6.33 -1.10 3.30
N ALA A 64 6.40 0.04 2.62
CA ALA A 64 7.17 1.19 3.10
C ALA A 64 6.52 1.84 4.33
N LEU A 65 5.19 1.85 4.43
CA LEU A 65 4.50 2.29 5.64
C LEU A 65 4.82 1.37 6.82
N MET A 66 4.77 0.05 6.63
CA MET A 66 5.09 -0.95 7.65
C MET A 66 6.54 -0.83 8.14
N ARG A 67 7.50 -0.53 7.24
CA ARG A 67 8.92 -0.26 7.57
C ARG A 67 9.18 1.15 8.12
N GLY A 68 8.27 1.66 8.94
CA GLY A 68 8.41 2.96 9.64
C GLY A 68 7.80 4.16 8.92
N GLY A 69 7.35 4.04 7.68
CA GLY A 69 6.68 5.12 6.95
C GLY A 69 5.33 5.53 7.54
N TYR A 70 4.68 4.67 8.33
CA TYR A 70 3.39 4.94 9.00
C TYR A 70 3.42 6.20 9.87
N ARG A 71 4.61 6.57 10.38
CA ARG A 71 4.80 7.75 11.23
C ARG A 71 4.38 9.04 10.53
N ARG A 72 4.50 9.11 9.21
CA ARG A 72 3.99 10.24 8.41
C ARG A 72 2.47 10.35 8.52
N LEU A 73 1.75 9.23 8.46
CA LEU A 73 0.28 9.21 8.58
C LEU A 73 -0.16 9.60 9.99
N ALA A 74 0.59 9.16 10.99
CA ALA A 74 0.35 9.48 12.40
C ALA A 74 0.89 10.86 12.83
N GLN A 75 1.48 11.64 11.91
CA GLN A 75 2.10 12.95 12.19
C GLN A 75 3.16 12.90 13.31
N LEU A 76 3.88 11.78 13.39
CA LEU A 76 4.95 11.56 14.35
C LEU A 76 6.30 12.03 13.79
N PRO A 77 7.25 12.48 14.64
CA PRO A 77 8.60 12.81 14.17
C PRO A 77 9.25 11.60 13.51
N PRO A 78 10.20 11.77 12.58
CA PRO A 78 10.98 10.66 12.03
C PRO A 78 11.59 9.82 13.16
N LEU A 79 11.81 8.52 12.91
CA LEU A 79 12.66 7.76 13.81
C LEU A 79 14.04 8.44 13.78
N GLU A 80 14.51 8.90 14.94
CA GLU A 80 15.93 9.17 15.10
C GLU A 80 16.67 7.90 14.66
N LYS A 81 17.80 8.04 13.95
CA LYS A 81 18.63 6.90 13.57
C LYS A 81 19.19 6.27 14.85
N GLY A 82 18.38 5.46 15.52
CA GLY A 82 18.78 4.64 16.65
C GLY A 82 19.75 3.56 16.18
N ARG A 83 20.50 3.03 17.15
CA ARG A 83 21.56 2.02 17.13
C ARG A 83 21.20 0.66 16.47
N PHE A 84 20.52 0.68 15.32
CA PHE A 84 20.13 -0.50 14.54
C PHE A 84 20.62 -0.42 13.08
N GLU A 85 21.13 0.73 12.63
CA GLU A 85 21.86 0.87 11.34
C GLU A 85 23.29 0.28 11.41
N GLU A 86 23.79 -0.03 12.61
CA GLU A 86 25.12 -0.62 12.82
C GLU A 86 25.04 -2.15 12.96
N SER A 87 24.59 -2.85 11.92
CA SER A 87 24.92 -4.28 11.73
C SER A 87 24.45 -4.80 10.38
N ALA A 88 25.00 -4.21 9.31
CA ALA A 88 25.09 -4.87 8.02
C ALA A 88 26.47 -4.66 7.41
N LYS A 89 27.52 -4.87 8.23
CA LYS A 89 28.82 -5.30 7.71
C LYS A 89 28.94 -6.78 8.04
N ARG A 90 28.64 -7.61 7.06
CA ARG A 90 28.97 -9.05 7.07
C ARG A 90 29.88 -9.32 5.86
N PRO A 91 30.81 -10.28 6.02
CA PRO A 91 32.15 -10.29 5.44
C PRO A 91 32.19 -10.45 3.92
#